data_AF-A0A378WPJ6-F1
#
_entry.id   AF-A0A378WPJ6-F1
#
_cell.length_a   1.000
_cell.length_b   1.000
_cell.length_c   1.000
_cell.angle_alpha   90.00
_cell.angle_beta   90.00
_cell.angle_gamma   90.00
#
_symmetry.space_group_name_H-M   'P 1'
#
loop_
_entity.id
_entity.type
_entity.pdbx_description
1 polymer ?
#
loop_
_entity_poly.entity_id
_entity_poly.type
_entity_poly.pdbx_seq_one_letter_code
_entity_poly.pdbx_strand_id
1 'polypeptide(L)' 'MIAARDAGAETFLVPADNCNEARQRTPDGLKLVKVDTLSAAVQSLDDINAGRPAPSCG' A
#
# COMPACT_ATOMS: atom_id res chain seq x y z
N MET A 1 10.16 2.20 1.47
CA MET A 1 9.06 3.09 1.89
C MET A 1 9.50 4.54 1.99
N ILE A 2 10.54 4.89 2.77
CA ILE A 2 11.04 6.28 2.87
C ILE A 2 11.39 6.87 1.50
N ALA A 3 12.28 6.24 0.72
CA ALA A 3 12.63 6.75 -0.61
C ALA A 3 11.43 6.86 -1.58
N ALA A 4 10.42 5.98 -1.44
CA ALA A 4 9.19 6.07 -2.23
C ALA A 4 8.37 7.29 -1.82
N ARG A 5 8.25 7.54 -0.50
CA ARG A 5 7.62 8.74 0.05
C ARG A 5 8.35 10.01 -0.39
N ASP A 6 9.68 10.02 -0.32
CA ASP A 6 10.51 11.15 -0.75
C ASP A 6 10.37 11.43 -2.25
N ALA A 7 10.11 10.40 -3.05
CA ALA A 7 9.77 10.51 -4.47
C ALA A 7 8.31 10.94 -4.74
N GLY A 8 7.53 11.26 -3.69
CA GLY A 8 6.16 11.74 -3.81
C GLY A 8 5.09 10.64 -3.78
N ALA A 9 5.44 9.38 -3.49
CA ALA A 9 4.44 8.34 -3.35
C ALA A 9 3.55 8.60 -2.11
N GLU A 10 2.24 8.41 -2.30
CA GLU A 10 1.23 8.49 -1.23
C GLU A 10 0.69 7.10 -0.88
N THR A 11 0.91 6.11 -1.74
CA THR A 11 0.50 4.72 -1.54
C THR A 11 1.68 3.78 -1.76
N PHE A 12 1.77 2.75 -0.92
CA PHE A 12 2.76 1.68 -1.04
C PHE A 12 2.06 0.32 -0.97
N LEU A 13 2.24 -0.50 -2.01
CA LEU A 13 1.70 -1.86 -2.04
C LEU A 13 2.60 -2.77 -1.19
N VAL A 14 1.97 -3.55 -0.31
CA VAL A 14 2.63 -4.42 0.67
C VAL A 14 2.11 -5.84 0.48
N PRO A 15 2.98 -6.84 0.24
CA PRO A 15 2.59 -8.24 0.29
C PRO A 15 1.98 -8.59 1.64
N ALA A 16 0.91 -9.38 1.65
CA ALA A 16 0.14 -9.70 2.85
C ALA A 16 1.02 -10.21 4.01
N ASP A 17 2.00 -11.06 3.70
CA ASP A 17 2.91 -11.65 4.68
C ASP A 17 3.88 -10.63 5.30
N ASN A 18 4.11 -9.49 4.64
CA ASN A 18 4.98 -8.43 5.13
C ASN A 18 4.24 -7.34 5.90
N CYS A 19 2.90 -7.40 6.05
CA CYS A 19 2.13 -6.33 6.69
C CYS A 19 2.60 -6.01 8.12
N ASN A 20 2.95 -7.03 8.92
CA ASN A 20 3.38 -6.83 10.31
C ASN A 20 4.66 -5.99 10.40
N GLU A 21 5.61 -6.23 9.50
CA GLU A 21 6.86 -5.46 9.44
C GLU A 21 6.62 -4.08 8.84
N ALA A 22 5.84 -4.00 7.77
CA ALA A 22 5.60 -2.75 7.05
C ALA A 22 4.96 -1.68 7.95
N ARG A 23 3.97 -2.05 8.77
CA ARG A 23 3.29 -1.11 9.69
C ARG A 23 4.24 -0.48 10.71
N GLN A 24 5.26 -1.20 11.15
CA GLN A 24 6.22 -0.69 12.14
C GLN A 24 7.19 0.34 11.53
N ARG A 25 7.29 0.40 10.21
CA ARG A 25 8.26 1.23 9.47
C ARG A 25 7.61 2.18 8.48
N THR A 26 6.29 2.38 8.59
CA THR A 26 5.52 3.22 7.66
C THR A 26 5.84 4.69 7.93
N PRO A 27 6.35 5.45 6.93
CA PRO A 27 6.50 6.89 7.05
C PRO A 27 5.13 7.59 7.14
N ASP A 28 5.07 8.71 7.86
CA ASP A 28 3.86 9.52 7.96
C ASP A 28 3.35 9.95 6.58
N GLY A 29 2.03 9.85 6.40
CA GLY A 29 1.36 10.19 5.14
C GLY A 29 1.54 9.18 4.01
N LEU A 30 2.14 8.01 4.27
CA LEU A 30 2.20 6.91 3.30
C LEU A 30 1.14 5.84 3.62
N LYS A 31 0.17 5.64 2.74
CA LYS A 31 -0.86 4.61 2.88
C LYS A 31 -0.31 3.24 2.51
N LEU A 32 -0.44 2.25 3.39
CA LEU A 32 -0.11 0.86 3.08
C LEU A 32 -1.33 0.12 2.52
N VAL A 33 -1.15 -0.52 1.36
CA VAL A 33 -2.20 -1.31 0.71
C VAL A 33 -1.77 -2.77 0.67
N LYS A 34 -2.55 -3.64 1.29
CA LYS A 34 -2.26 -5.08 1.40
C LYS A 34 -2.64 -5.80 0.12
N VAL A 35 -1.73 -6.60 -0.43
CA VAL A 35 -1.96 -7.41 -1.65
C VAL A 35 -1.44 -8.84 -1.47
N ASP A 36 -2.10 -9.83 -2.08
CA ASP A 36 -1.70 -11.24 -2.04
C ASP A 36 -1.19 -11.77 -3.40
N THR A 37 -1.67 -11.18 -4.49
CA THR A 37 -1.41 -11.58 -5.86
C THR A 37 -1.24 -10.35 -6.75
N LEU A 38 -0.62 -10.51 -7.92
CA LEU A 38 -0.51 -9.42 -8.90
C LEU A 38 -1.88 -8.91 -9.34
N SER A 39 -2.86 -9.80 -9.52
CA SER A 39 -4.23 -9.41 -9.88
C SER A 39 -4.88 -8.56 -8.79
N ALA A 40 -4.71 -8.91 -7.52
CA ALA A 40 -5.21 -8.09 -6.41
C ALA A 40 -4.49 -6.75 -6.31
N ALA A 41 -3.21 -6.69 -6.67
CA ALA A 41 -2.46 -5.43 -6.74
C ALA A 41 -3.02 -4.50 -7.80
N VAL A 42 -3.27 -5.00 -9.03
CA VAL A 42 -3.88 -4.20 -10.10
C VAL A 42 -5.27 -3.74 -9.72
N GLN A 43 -6.11 -4.63 -9.19
CA GLN A 43 -7.46 -4.28 -8.73
C GLN A 43 -7.44 -3.20 -7.63
N SER A 44 -6.51 -3.28 -6.68
CA SER A 44 -6.36 -2.28 -5.63
C SER A 44 -5.97 -0.91 -6.18
N LEU A 45 -5.13 -0.85 -7.22
CA LEU A 45 -4.80 0.39 -7.90
C LEU A 45 -6.01 0.99 -8.62
N ASP A 46 -6.81 0.17 -9.28
CA ASP A 46 -8.05 0.60 -9.94
C ASP A 46 -9.07 1.14 -8.94
N ASP A 47 -9.21 0.50 -7.78
CA ASP A 47 -10.08 0.96 -6.71
C ASP A 47 -9.63 2.31 -6.16
N ILE A 48 -8.33 2.49 -5.93
CA ILE A 48 -7.76 3.77 -5.48
C ILE A 48 -8.03 4.89 -6.50
N ASN A 49 -7.81 4.62 -7.79
CA ASN A 49 -8.09 5.57 -8.86
C ASN A 49 -9.57 5.95 -8.94
N ALA A 50 -10.46 5.02 -8.60
CA ALA A 50 -11.89 5.25 -8.55
C ALA A 50 -12.38 5.86 -7.21
N GLY A 51 -11.48 6.21 -6.29
CA GLY A 51 -11.83 6.72 -4.96
C GLY A 51 -12.49 5.68 -4.05
N ARG A 52 -12.35 4.39 -4.36
CA ARG A 52 -12.89 3.29 -3.57
C ARG A 52 -11.90 2.85 -2.48
N PRO A 53 -12.38 2.20 -1.41
CA PRO A 53 -11.52 1.58 -0.41
C PRO A 53 -10.65 0.47 -1.03
N ALA A 54 -9.43 0.32 -0.52
CA ALA A 54 -8.54 -0.79 -0.85
C ALA A 54 -8.11 -1.49 0.46
N PRO A 55 -7.75 -2.78 0.42
CA PRO A 55 -7.29 -3.50 1.60
C PRO A 55 -6.09 -2.80 2.25
N SER A 56 -6.13 -2.59 3.56
CA SER A 56 -5.03 -1.99 4.33
C SER A 56 -4.29 -3.06 5.14
N CYS A 57 -3.02 -2.81 5.48
CA CYS A 57 -2.32 -3.59 6.50
C CYS A 57 -2.83 -3.32 7.93
N GLY A 58 -3.72 -2.33 8.11
CA GLY A 58 -4.37 -2.01 9.39
C GLY A 58 -4.04 -0.62 9.87
#